data_AF-A0A4Q6DWL8-F1
#
_entry.id   AF-A0A4Q6DWL8-F1
#
_cell.length_a   1.000
_cell.length_b   1.000
_cell.length_c   1.000
_cell.angle_alpha   90.00
_cell.angle_beta   90.00
_cell.angle_gamma   90.00
#
_symmetry.space_group_name_H-M   'P 1'
#
loop_
_entity.id
_entity.type
_entity.pdbx_description
1 polymer ?
#
loop_
_entity_poly.entity_id
_entity_poly.type
_entity_poly.pdbx_seq_one_letter_code
_entity_poly.pdbx_strand_id
1 'polypeptide(L)'
;MHPETPAHKVKHPERLWETVLEILARSIEAGGSSIIDYVNAEGLRGSFSAQHLVYGREGEECAGCRAPIRRIVLGGRSTHFCLHCQPKRFRRR
;
A
#
# COMPACT_ATOMS: atom_id res chain seq x y z
N MET A 1 8.73 -3.81 3.48
CA MET A 1 8.38 -4.31 4.84
C MET A 1 7.08 -5.10 4.75
N HIS A 2 6.99 -6.30 5.35
CA HIS A 2 5.77 -7.14 5.32
C HIS A 2 4.70 -6.58 6.27
N PRO A 3 3.42 -6.48 5.89
CA PRO A 3 2.39 -5.81 6.69
C PRO A 3 2.16 -6.43 8.08
N GLU A 4 2.32 -7.75 8.23
CA GLU A 4 2.25 -8.42 9.54
C GLU A 4 3.49 -8.23 10.44
N THR A 5 4.47 -7.41 10.05
CA THR A 5 5.64 -7.12 10.89
C THR A 5 5.19 -6.34 12.13
N PRO A 6 5.44 -6.83 13.36
CA PRO A 6 5.12 -6.06 14.56
C PRO A 6 5.85 -4.71 14.55
N ALA A 7 5.18 -3.63 14.98
CA ALA A 7 5.71 -2.27 14.90
C ALA A 7 7.10 -2.12 15.55
N HIS A 8 7.28 -2.70 16.75
CA HIS A 8 8.56 -2.69 17.47
C HIS A 8 9.69 -3.51 16.79
N LYS A 9 9.40 -4.21 15.69
CA LYS A 9 10.38 -5.01 14.92
C LYS A 9 10.68 -4.42 13.54
N VAL A 10 10.16 -3.24 13.22
CA VAL A 10 10.52 -2.54 11.98
C VAL A 10 11.98 -2.09 12.07
N LYS A 11 12.81 -2.54 11.11
CA LYS A 11 14.26 -2.30 11.13
C LYS A 11 14.67 -0.88 10.71
N HIS A 12 13.89 -0.26 9.82
CA HIS A 12 14.17 1.05 9.23
C HIS A 12 12.91 1.93 9.30
N PRO A 13 12.46 2.31 10.52
CA PRO A 13 11.27 3.13 10.71
C PRO A 13 11.39 4.51 10.03
N GLU A 14 12.59 5.08 9.94
CA GLU A 14 12.89 6.34 9.25
C GLU A 14 12.54 6.28 7.77
N ARG A 15 12.96 5.22 7.07
CA ARG A 15 12.64 5.02 5.66
C ARG A 15 11.14 4.83 5.45
N LEU A 16 10.46 4.15 6.38
CA LEU A 16 9.01 3.99 6.32
C LEU A 16 8.32 5.35 6.47
N TRP A 17 8.75 6.17 7.43
CA TRP A 17 8.25 7.52 7.66
C TRP A 17 8.40 8.41 6.42
N GLU A 18 9.61 8.46 5.85
CA GLU A 18 9.88 9.23 4.62
C GLU A 18 9.00 8.78 3.45
N THR A 19 8.87 7.46 3.25
CA THR A 19 8.02 6.90 2.18
C THR A 19 6.55 7.26 2.39
N VAL A 20 6.07 7.27 3.65
CA VAL A 20 4.69 7.65 3.95
C VAL A 20 4.44 9.12 3.60
N LEU A 21 5.36 10.02 3.96
CA LEU A 21 5.24 11.44 3.61
C LEU A 21 5.26 11.66 2.10
N GLU A 22 6.18 11.01 1.39
CA GLU A 22 6.28 11.10 -0.08
C GLU A 22 4.97 10.67 -0.76
N ILE A 23 4.43 9.51 -0.36
CA ILE A 23 3.22 8.96 -0.95
C ILE A 23 1.98 9.81 -0.62
N LEU A 24 1.90 10.37 0.59
CA LEU A 24 0.82 11.28 0.95
C LEU A 24 0.89 12.57 0.13
N ALA A 25 2.07 13.17 -0.02
CA ALA A 25 2.26 14.38 -0.84
C ALA A 25 1.83 14.14 -2.29
N ARG A 26 2.31 13.05 -2.91
CA ARG A 26 1.94 12.66 -4.28
C ARG A 26 0.44 12.37 -4.42
N SER A 27 -0.17 11.77 -3.40
CA SER A 27 -1.62 11.52 -3.40
C SER A 27 -2.42 12.81 -3.33
N ILE A 28 -1.95 13.82 -2.58
CA ILE A 28 -2.61 15.14 -2.49
C ILE A 28 -2.51 15.85 -3.83
N GLU A 29 -1.33 15.85 -4.46
CA GLU A 29 -1.11 16.45 -5.79
C GLU A 29 -2.02 15.82 -6.86
N ALA A 30 -2.29 14.52 -6.77
CA ALA A 30 -3.17 13.80 -7.68
C ALA A 30 -4.67 13.88 -7.33
N GLY A 31 -5.05 14.67 -6.32
CA GLY A 31 -6.44 14.84 -5.87
C GLY A 31 -7.02 13.65 -5.10
N GLY A 32 -6.17 12.78 -4.57
CA GLY A 32 -6.55 11.55 -3.86
C GLY A 32 -6.87 10.37 -4.78
N SER A 33 -7.43 9.31 -4.21
CA SER A 33 -7.83 8.11 -4.94
C SER A 33 -9.35 7.98 -4.98
N SER A 34 -9.96 8.18 -6.16
CA SER A 34 -11.39 7.91 -6.38
C SER A 34 -11.63 6.43 -6.74
N ILE A 35 -11.62 5.56 -5.73
CA ILE A 35 -11.75 4.09 -5.92
C ILE A 35 -13.19 3.68 -6.24
N ILE A 36 -14.16 4.15 -5.44
CA ILE A 36 -15.59 3.85 -5.62
C ILE A 36 -16.28 5.13 -6.12
N ASP A 37 -16.69 6.00 -5.20
CA ASP A 37 -17.54 7.15 -5.44
C ASP A 37 -16.98 8.46 -4.84
N TYR A 38 -15.82 8.40 -4.17
CA TYR A 38 -15.18 9.60 -3.60
C TYR A 38 -14.87 10.66 -4.65
N VAL A 39 -15.23 11.91 -4.35
CA VAL A 39 -14.90 13.14 -5.07
C VAL A 39 -14.50 14.23 -4.07
N ASN A 40 -13.75 15.23 -4.51
CA ASN A 40 -13.41 16.38 -3.68
C ASN A 40 -14.59 17.37 -3.55
N ALA A 41 -14.37 18.50 -2.88
CA ALA A 41 -15.42 19.51 -2.63
C ALA A 41 -16.00 20.12 -3.91
N GLU A 42 -15.22 20.14 -4.99
CA GLU A 42 -15.61 20.61 -6.33
C GLU A 42 -16.26 19.51 -7.19
N GLY A 43 -16.44 18.29 -6.65
CA GLY A 43 -17.01 17.15 -7.38
C GLY A 43 -16.02 16.45 -8.33
N LEU A 44 -14.73 16.78 -8.24
CA LEU A 44 -13.69 16.20 -9.09
C LEU A 44 -13.16 14.88 -8.52
N ARG A 45 -12.85 13.94 -9.41
CA ARG A 45 -12.23 12.65 -9.05
C ARG A 45 -10.72 12.78 -8.94
N GLY A 46 -10.16 12.15 -7.92
CA GLY A 46 -8.71 11.97 -7.76
C GLY A 46 -8.19 10.81 -8.62
N SER A 47 -6.95 10.95 -9.09
CA SER A 47 -6.33 10.00 -10.02
C SER A 47 -5.24 9.11 -9.40
N PHE A 48 -4.99 9.23 -8.10
CA PHE A 48 -3.88 8.50 -7.45
C PHE A 48 -4.09 6.97 -7.43
N SER A 49 -5.32 6.48 -7.62
CA SER A 49 -5.61 5.05 -7.74
C SER A 49 -4.84 4.37 -8.87
N ALA A 50 -4.57 5.08 -9.97
CA ALA A 50 -3.76 4.59 -11.08
C ALA A 50 -2.28 4.37 -10.70
N GLN A 51 -1.81 5.00 -9.63
CA GLN A 51 -0.43 4.86 -9.12
C GLN A 51 -0.29 3.78 -8.03
N HIS A 52 -1.38 3.10 -7.67
CA HIS A 52 -1.33 2.06 -6.64
C HIS A 52 -0.42 0.90 -7.06
N LEU A 53 0.62 0.65 -6.27
CA LEU A 53 1.55 -0.46 -6.55
C LEU A 53 0.96 -1.83 -6.20
N VAL A 54 0.10 -1.89 -5.17
CA VAL A 54 -0.44 -3.16 -4.63
C VAL A 54 -1.93 -3.12 -4.29
N TYR A 55 -2.48 -1.97 -3.91
CA TYR A 55 -3.86 -1.87 -3.43
C TYR A 55 -4.86 -2.13 -4.56
N GLY A 56 -5.81 -3.05 -4.35
CA GLY A 56 -6.82 -3.41 -5.34
C GLY A 56 -6.30 -4.28 -6.49
N ARG A 57 -5.03 -4.69 -6.44
CA ARG A 57 -4.34 -5.44 -7.50
C ARG A 57 -4.14 -6.92 -7.17
N GLU A 58 -5.02 -7.51 -6.36
CA GLU A 58 -4.88 -8.93 -5.94
C GLU A 58 -4.81 -9.85 -7.16
N GLY A 59 -3.79 -10.73 -7.20
CA GLY A 59 -3.55 -11.64 -8.32
C GLY A 59 -2.77 -11.02 -9.49
N GLU A 60 -2.70 -9.70 -9.61
CA GLU A 60 -1.92 -9.04 -10.65
C GLU A 60 -0.40 -9.10 -10.38
N GLU A 61 0.40 -8.85 -11.42
CA GLU A 61 1.84 -8.78 -11.32
C GLU A 61 2.32 -7.57 -10.49
N CYS A 62 3.22 -7.84 -9.54
CA CYS A 62 3.92 -6.80 -8.80
C CYS A 62 4.80 -5.96 -9.73
N ALA A 63 4.68 -4.63 -9.67
CA ALA A 63 5.49 -3.71 -10.48
C ALA A 63 7.01 -3.85 -10.24
N GLY A 64 7.43 -4.34 -9.06
CA GLY A 64 8.86 -4.47 -8.72
C GLY A 64 9.49 -5.83 -9.05
N CYS A 65 8.72 -6.92 -9.05
CA CYS A 65 9.29 -8.27 -9.22
C CYS A 65 8.42 -9.24 -10.04
N ARG A 66 7.28 -8.79 -10.56
CA ARG A 66 6.28 -9.58 -11.32
C ARG A 66 5.60 -10.72 -10.58
N ALA A 67 6.01 -11.06 -9.37
CA ALA A 67 5.27 -12.03 -8.56
C ALA A 67 3.85 -11.52 -8.25
N PRO A 68 2.85 -12.42 -8.17
CA PRO A 68 1.46 -12.02 -7.96
C PRO A 68 1.27 -11.34 -6.61
N ILE A 69 0.51 -10.23 -6.60
CA ILE A 69 0.10 -9.54 -5.37
C ILE A 69 -0.83 -10.43 -4.55
N ARG A 70 -0.68 -10.35 -3.23
CA ARG A 70 -1.49 -11.06 -2.25
C ARG A 70 -2.38 -10.09 -1.50
N ARG A 71 -3.57 -10.55 -1.14
CA ARG A 71 -4.46 -9.90 -0.18
C ARG A 71 -4.64 -10.80 1.04
N ILE A 72 -4.63 -10.19 2.22
CA ILE A 72 -5.01 -10.84 3.49
C ILE A 72 -6.00 -9.95 4.22
N VAL A 73 -6.68 -10.49 5.22
CA VAL A 73 -7.41 -9.71 6.22
C VAL A 73 -6.52 -9.57 7.45
N LEU A 74 -6.18 -8.34 7.81
CA LEU A 74 -5.35 -8.02 8.98
C LEU A 74 -6.11 -7.00 9.84
N GLY A 75 -6.39 -7.36 11.10
CA GLY A 75 -7.16 -6.49 12.00
C GLY A 75 -8.56 -6.12 11.46
N GLY A 76 -9.20 -7.03 10.74
CA GLY A 76 -10.52 -6.81 10.12
C GLY A 76 -10.50 -5.98 8.83
N ARG A 77 -9.32 -5.60 8.30
CA ARG A 77 -9.20 -4.81 7.06
C ARG A 77 -8.43 -5.56 5.97
N SER A 78 -8.88 -5.42 4.72
CA SER A 78 -8.13 -5.91 3.55
C SER A 78 -6.77 -5.23 3.46
N THR A 79 -5.72 -6.03 3.32
CA THR A 79 -4.33 -5.58 3.23
C THR A 79 -3.67 -6.24 2.02
N HIS A 80 -3.10 -5.44 1.13
CA HIS A 80 -2.48 -5.88 -0.12
C HIS A 80 -0.95 -5.71 -0.07
N PHE A 81 -0.19 -6.68 -0.56
CA PHE A 81 1.27 -6.64 -0.55
C PHE A 81 1.87 -7.66 -1.53
N CYS A 82 3.16 -7.50 -1.86
CA CYS A 82 3.92 -8.50 -2.60
C CYS A 82 4.78 -9.34 -1.65
N LEU A 83 4.62 -10.67 -1.64
CA LEU A 83 5.40 -11.55 -0.74
C LEU A 83 6.91 -11.53 -1.03
N HIS A 84 7.30 -11.28 -2.28
CA HIS A 84 8.72 -11.23 -2.68
C HIS A 84 9.37 -9.90 -2.31
N CYS A 85 8.73 -8.76 -2.65
CA CYS A 85 9.26 -7.43 -2.30
C CYS A 85 9.09 -7.11 -0.81
N GLN A 86 8.09 -7.69 -0.15
CA GLN A 86 7.78 -7.46 1.26
C GLN A 86 7.76 -8.79 2.02
N PRO A 87 8.92 -9.47 2.20
CA PRO A 87 8.97 -10.82 2.75
C PRO A 87 8.70 -10.84 4.26
N LYS A 88 8.07 -11.92 4.72
CA LYS A 88 7.81 -12.17 6.15
C LYS A 88 9.12 -12.52 6.85
N ARG A 89 9.74 -11.53 7.53
CA ARG A 89 11.03 -11.70 8.21
C ARG A 89 10.91 -12.19 9.66
N PHE A 90 9.70 -12.38 10.17
CA PHE A 90 9.43 -12.83 11.53
C PHE A 90 8.45 -13.99 11.52
N ARG A 91 8.77 -15.05 12.26
CA ARG A 91 7.81 -16.10 12.59
C ARG A 91 6.86 -15.57 13.66
N ARG A 92 5.55 -15.66 13.42
CA ARG A 92 4.57 -15.56 14.51
C ARG A 92 4.80 -16.78 15.40
N ARG A 93 5.07 -16.53 16.69
CA ARG A 93 4.89 -17.57 17.71
C ARG A 93 3.40 -17.80 17.91
#